data_AF-A0A151DUK0-F1
#
_entry.id   AF-A0A151DUK0-F1
#
_cell.length_a   1.000
_cell.length_b   1.000
_cell.length_c   1.000
_cell.angle_alpha   90.00
_cell.angle_beta   90.00
_cell.angle_gamma   90.00
#
_symmetry.space_group_name_H-M   'P 1'
#
loop_
_entity.id
_entity.type
_entity.pdbx_description
1 polymer ?
#
loop_
_entity_poly.entity_id
_entity_poly.type
_entity_poly.pdbx_seq_one_letter_code
_entity_poly.pdbx_strand_id
1 'polypeptide(L)' 'MNNQKLIDTYAKEVKKYMRQNRLNFIRNNERVRNKLGINRKQLSYALQYLNKTGFLEPWNHKIYQKAHSQN' A
#
# COMPACT_ATOMS: atom_id res chain seq x y z
N MET A 1 14.97 14.96 -8.42
CA MET A 1 14.73 13.56 -8.01
C MET A 1 13.29 13.19 -8.36
N ASN A 2 13.07 12.12 -9.12
CA ASN A 2 11.74 11.72 -9.59
C ASN A 2 10.92 11.12 -8.44
N ASN A 3 9.94 11.87 -7.94
CA ASN A 3 9.00 11.43 -6.91
C ASN A 3 8.35 10.07 -7.24
N GLN A 4 8.16 9.78 -8.53
CA GLN A 4 7.58 8.52 -9.00
C GLN A 4 8.42 7.28 -8.60
N LYS A 5 9.75 7.32 -8.76
CA LYS A 5 10.62 6.18 -8.42
C LYS A 5 10.54 5.82 -6.94
N LEU A 6 10.40 6.83 -6.07
CA LEU A 6 10.23 6.63 -4.63
C LEU A 6 8.87 6.01 -4.30
N ILE A 7 7.79 6.51 -4.91
CA ILE A 7 6.44 5.95 -4.75
C ILE A 7 6.41 4.48 -5.17
N ASP A 8 7.01 4.15 -6.31
CA ASP A 8 7.09 2.76 -6.81
C ASP A 8 7.85 1.85 -5.82
N THR A 9 8.90 2.38 -5.18
CA THR A 9 9.68 1.65 -4.17
C THR A 9 8.83 1.37 -2.93
N TYR A 10 8.12 2.37 -2.39
CA TYR A 10 7.22 2.17 -1.25
C TYR A 10 6.05 1.23 -1.59
N ALA A 11 5.50 1.33 -2.81
CA ALA A 11 4.47 0.42 -3.28
C ALA A 11 4.94 -1.04 -3.34
N LYS A 12 6.18 -1.29 -3.78
CA LYS A 12 6.80 -2.63 -3.75
C LYS A 12 6.93 -3.17 -2.33
N GLU A 13 7.42 -2.37 -1.40
CA GLU A 13 7.54 -2.77 0.02
C GLU A 13 6.17 -3.06 0.65
N VAL A 14 5.15 -2.26 0.35
CA VAL A 14 3.78 -2.51 0.78
C VAL A 14 3.26 -3.85 0.23
N LYS A 15 3.43 -4.13 -1.08
CA LYS A 15 3.03 -5.41 -1.69
C LYS A 15 3.73 -6.60 -1.01
N LYS A 16 5.05 -6.47 -0.79
CA LYS A 16 5.87 -7.50 -0.14
C LYS A 16 5.39 -7.78 1.28
N TYR A 17 5.16 -6.73 2.08
CA TYR A 17 4.63 -6.85 3.43
C TYR A 17 3.26 -7.55 3.47
N MET A 18 2.33 -7.16 2.59
CA MET A 18 1.03 -7.83 2.50
C MET A 18 1.15 -9.30 2.11
N ARG A 19 2.05 -9.66 1.19
CA ARG A 19 2.28 -11.05 0.77
C ARG A 19 2.88 -11.89 1.90
N GLN A 20 3.92 -11.39 2.56
CA GLN A 20 4.61 -12.09 3.65
C GLN A 20 3.68 -12.35 4.85
N ASN A 21 2.80 -11.40 5.15
CA ASN A 21 1.88 -11.49 6.28
C ASN A 21 0.49 -12.04 5.89
N ARG A 22 0.31 -12.52 4.65
CA ARG A 22 -0.97 -13.02 4.11
C ARG A 22 -2.15 -12.06 4.34
N LEU A 23 -1.90 -10.75 4.22
CA LEU A 23 -2.90 -9.71 4.45
C LEU A 23 -3.80 -9.53 3.23
N ASN A 24 -5.10 -9.46 3.45
CA ASN A 24 -6.09 -9.12 2.43
C ASN A 24 -6.46 -7.63 2.43
N PHE A 25 -6.12 -6.91 3.49
CA PHE A 25 -6.35 -5.48 3.61
C PHE A 25 -5.18 -4.77 4.27
N ILE A 26 -5.12 -3.46 4.08
CA ILE A 26 -4.12 -2.58 4.64
C ILE A 26 -4.71 -1.20 4.89
N ARG A 27 -4.20 -0.53 5.92
CA ARG A 27 -4.59 0.84 6.28
C ARG A 27 -3.36 1.64 6.66
N ASN A 28 -3.43 2.95 6.53
CA ASN A 28 -2.35 3.83 6.96
C ASN A 28 -2.38 4.02 8.49
N ASN A 29 -1.82 3.06 9.22
CA ASN A 29 -1.68 3.12 10.68
C ASN A 29 -0.22 3.01 11.12
N GLU A 30 0.01 3.29 12.40
CA GLU A 30 1.35 3.31 12.99
C GLU A 30 2.06 1.97 12.89
N ARG A 31 1.36 0.87 13.18
CA ARG A 31 1.93 -0.48 13.09
C ARG A 31 2.50 -0.79 11.70
N VAL A 32 1.76 -0.48 10.64
CA VAL A 32 2.19 -0.71 9.24
C VAL A 32 3.37 0.19 8.89
N ARG A 33 3.31 1.48 9.29
CA ARG A 33 4.39 2.44 9.07
C ARG A 33 5.70 2.01 9.73
N ASN A 34 5.63 1.60 10.99
CA ASN A 34 6.80 1.15 11.75
C ASN A 34 7.39 -0.13 11.15
N LYS A 35 6.56 -1.06 10.66
CA LYS A 35 7.03 -2.28 9.98
C LYS A 35 7.68 -2.01 8.62
N LEU A 36 7.23 -0.99 7.90
CA LEU A 36 7.75 -0.62 6.59
C LEU A 36 8.88 0.42 6.65
N GLY A 37 9.12 1.05 7.80
CA GLY A 37 10.11 2.13 7.94
C GLY A 37 9.72 3.40 7.16
N ILE A 38 8.43 3.68 6.99
CA ILE A 38 7.93 4.82 6.19
C ILE A 38 6.96 5.71 6.98
N ASN A 39 6.92 6.99 6.64
CA ASN A 39 6.04 7.97 7.27
C ASN A 39 4.60 7.93 6.70
N ARG A 40 3.72 8.73 7.31
CA ARG A 40 2.30 8.80 6.94
C ARG A 40 2.08 9.20 5.47
N LYS A 41 2.80 10.19 4.96
CA LYS A 41 2.64 10.67 3.58
C LYS A 41 3.10 9.60 2.58
N GLN A 42 4.25 8.97 2.83
CA GLN A 42 4.80 7.90 2.00
C GLN A 42 3.85 6.71 1.89
N LEU A 43 3.29 6.24 3.02
CA LEU A 43 2.32 5.15 3.00
C LEU A 43 1.02 5.56 2.29
N SER A 44 0.52 6.79 2.50
CA SER A 44 -0.65 7.26 1.76
C SER A 44 -0.43 7.27 0.25
N TYR A 45 0.71 7.78 -0.22
CA TYR A 45 1.02 7.79 -1.66
C TYR A 45 1.19 6.38 -2.23
N ALA A 46 1.83 5.47 -1.48
CA ALA A 46 1.94 4.07 -1.90
C ALA A 46 0.56 3.41 -2.03
N LEU A 47 -0.34 3.60 -1.07
CA LEU A 47 -1.69 3.04 -1.13
C LEU A 47 -2.52 3.62 -2.28
N GLN A 48 -2.45 4.94 -2.49
CA GLN A 48 -3.11 5.58 -3.63
C GLN A 48 -2.56 5.10 -4.98
N TYR A 49 -1.25 4.93 -5.08
CA TYR A 49 -0.62 4.39 -6.28
C TYR A 49 -1.06 2.94 -6.53
N LEU A 50 -1.02 2.10 -5.50
CA LEU A 50 -1.49 0.71 -5.60
C LEU A 50 -2.97 0.62 -6.00
N ASN A 51 -3.78 1.55 -5.53
CA ASN A 51 -5.16 1.71 -5.97
C ASN A 51 -5.26 2.06 -7.46
N LYS A 52 -4.52 3.08 -7.92
CA LYS A 52 -4.47 3.45 -9.34
C LYS A 52 -4.01 2.31 -10.25
N THR A 53 -3.11 1.44 -9.78
CA THR A 53 -2.64 0.27 -10.54
C THR A 53 -3.58 -0.93 -10.49
N GLY A 54 -4.71 -0.83 -9.79
CA GLY A 54 -5.67 -1.94 -9.65
C GLY A 54 -5.23 -3.06 -8.71
N PHE A 55 -4.12 -2.90 -7.97
CA PHE A 55 -3.69 -3.90 -6.98
C PHE A 55 -4.52 -3.83 -5.69
N LEU A 56 -4.92 -2.62 -5.29
CA LEU A 56 -5.81 -2.39 -4.16
C LEU A 56 -7.10 -1.71 -4.60
N GLU A 57 -8.17 -1.94 -3.88
CA GLU A 57 -9.42 -1.19 -3.99
C GLU A 57 -9.81 -0.64 -2.61
N PRO A 58 -10.53 0.48 -2.54
CA PRO A 58 -10.96 1.02 -1.27
C PRO A 58 -12.10 0.14 -0.72
N TRP A 59 -11.91 -0.46 0.45
CA TRP A 59 -13.01 -1.11 1.18
C TRP A 59 -13.86 -0.04 1.88
N ASN A 60 -13.22 0.99 2.41
CA ASN A 60 -13.86 2.20 2.92
C ASN A 60 -12.90 3.39 2.88
N HIS A 61 -13.32 4.54 3.41
CA HIS A 61 -12.54 5.78 3.43
C HIS A 61 -11.18 5.70 4.18
N LYS A 62 -10.90 4.61 4.93
CA LYS A 62 -9.67 4.41 5.72
C LYS A 62 -8.90 3.13 5.36
N ILE A 63 -9.52 2.17 4.69
CA ILE A 63 -8.99 0.81 4.49
C ILE A 63 -9.00 0.47 3.01
N TYR A 64 -7.90 -0.08 2.54
CA TYR A 64 -7.75 -0.67 1.22
C TYR A 64 -7.71 -2.19 1.33
N GLN A 65 -8.34 -2.89 0.41
CA GLN A 65 -8.30 -4.35 0.29
C GLN A 65 -7.65 -4.76 -1.03
N LYS A 66 -7.16 -6.00 -1.13
CA LYS A 66 -6.74 -6.57 -2.42
C LYS A 66 -7.91 -6.51 -3.39
N ALA A 67 -7.67 -6.03 -4.60
CA ALA A 67 -8.69 -6.03 -5.63
C ALA A 67 -9.11 -7.48 -5.94
N HIS A 68 -10.41 -7.72 -6.05
CA HIS A 68 -10.95 -9.04 -6.35
C HIS A 68 -10.70 -9.49 -7.80
N SER A 69 -10.29 -8.58 -8.68
CA SER A 69 -10.18 -8.80 -10.13
C SER A 69 -8.87 -9.44 -10.61
N GLN A 70 -8.23 -10.32 -9.83
CA GLN A 70 -7.13 -11.17 -10.35
C GLN A 70 -7.55 -12.64 -10.32
N ASN A 71 -8.40 -12.98 -11.28
CA ASN A 71 -8.55 -14.33 -11.85
C ASN A 71 -7.83 -14.32 -13.21
#